data_AF-A0AAW2ARW0-F1
#
_entry.id   AF-A0AAW2ARW0-F1
#
_cell.length_a   1.000
_cell.length_b   1.000
_cell.length_c   1.000
_cell.angle_alpha   90.00
_cell.angle_beta   90.00
_cell.angle_gamma   90.00
#
_symmetry.space_group_name_H-M   'P 1'
#
loop_
_entity.id
_entity.type
_entity.pdbx_description
1 polymer ?
#
loop_
_entity_poly.entity_id
_entity_poly.type
_entity_poly.pdbx_seq_one_letter_code
_entity_poly.pdbx_strand_id
1 'polypeptide(L)'
;MQKRTPEAQIKSTRPNNFFGINQTFFEVIEEDGLERQTLLCRVYDETAPLYTEPCDSRIVGSYVGKAKETTIRTVLKSELKSQVIMTEHADKNKIIFLYILHTDHGHFSTL
;
A
#
# COMPACT_ATOMS: atom_id res chain seq x y z
N MET A 1 34.34 10.50 -7.78
CA MET A 1 33.17 10.57 -6.89
C MET A 1 31.90 10.55 -7.75
N GLN A 2 31.25 9.39 -7.86
CA GLN A 2 30.02 9.24 -8.65
C GLN A 2 28.88 9.97 -7.95
N LYS A 3 28.27 10.94 -8.65
CA LYS A 3 27.11 11.69 -8.19
C LYS A 3 25.92 10.73 -8.15
N ARG A 4 25.35 10.52 -6.96
CA ARG A 4 24.07 9.81 -6.80
C ARG A 4 22.99 10.63 -7.51
N THR A 5 22.35 10.03 -8.51
CA THR A 5 21.19 10.61 -9.18
C THR A 5 20.09 10.83 -8.14
N PRO A 6 19.37 11.98 -8.13
CA PRO A 6 18.26 12.17 -7.22
C PRO A 6 17.19 11.12 -7.53
N GLU A 7 16.77 10.38 -6.51
CA GLU A 7 15.58 9.52 -6.59
C GLU A 7 14.42 10.41 -7.05
N ALA A 8 13.99 10.24 -8.30
CA ALA A 8 12.87 10.98 -8.83
C ALA A 8 11.67 10.68 -7.94
N GLN A 9 11.18 11.68 -7.20
CA GLN A 9 9.92 11.59 -6.50
C GLN A 9 8.81 11.55 -7.57
N ILE A 10 8.43 10.34 -7.97
CA ILE A 10 7.31 10.12 -8.87
C ILE A 10 6.04 10.35 -8.03
N LYS A 11 5.36 11.47 -8.29
CA LYS A 11 4.14 11.85 -7.59
C LYS A 11 2.96 11.05 -8.14
N SER A 12 2.48 10.07 -7.36
CA SER A 12 1.12 9.55 -7.52
C SER A 12 0.10 10.69 -7.33
N THR A 13 -0.91 10.77 -8.20
CA THR A 13 -1.97 11.80 -8.16
C THR A 13 -3.09 11.50 -7.16
N ARG A 14 -3.07 10.35 -6.48
CA ARG A 14 -4.12 9.94 -5.54
C ARG A 14 -3.72 10.25 -4.09
N PRO A 15 -4.66 10.72 -3.23
CA PRO A 15 -4.39 10.99 -1.81
C PRO A 15 -4.02 9.73 -1.01
N ASN A 16 -4.13 8.54 -1.60
CA ASN A 16 -3.63 7.28 -1.07
C ASN A 16 -3.35 6.30 -2.23
N ASN A 17 -2.12 5.80 -2.32
CA ASN A 17 -1.65 4.88 -3.36
C ASN A 17 -1.21 3.53 -2.80
N PHE A 18 -1.65 3.19 -1.58
CA PHE A 18 -1.29 1.96 -0.90
C PHE A 18 -2.38 0.91 -0.99
N PHE A 19 -1.96 -0.34 -1.20
CA PHE A 19 -2.82 -1.50 -1.33
C PHE A 19 -2.27 -2.67 -0.51
N GLY A 20 -3.12 -3.62 -0.14
CA GLY A 20 -2.75 -4.79 0.65
C GLY A 20 -3.29 -6.09 0.07
N ILE A 21 -2.47 -7.14 0.03
CA ILE A 21 -2.84 -8.49 -0.39
C ILE A 21 -2.14 -9.48 0.55
N ASN A 22 -2.89 -10.30 1.30
CA ASN A 22 -2.33 -11.34 2.17
C ASN A 22 -1.15 -10.85 3.03
N GLN A 23 -1.30 -9.69 3.69
CA GLN A 23 -0.27 -9.07 4.54
C GLN A 23 0.99 -8.56 3.81
N THR A 24 0.99 -8.58 2.47
CA THR A 24 1.94 -7.85 1.63
C THR A 24 1.33 -6.51 1.25
N PHE A 25 2.12 -5.43 1.35
CA PHE A 25 1.65 -4.08 1.03
C PHE A 25 2.35 -3.51 -0.19
N PHE A 26 1.63 -2.70 -0.97
CA PHE A 26 2.05 -2.18 -2.25
C PHE A 26 1.82 -0.68 -2.29
N GLU A 27 2.86 0.10 -2.57
CA GLU A 27 2.77 1.51 -2.91
C GLU A 27 2.88 1.65 -4.43
N VAL A 28 1.86 2.19 -5.08
CA VAL A 28 1.93 2.47 -6.53
C VAL A 28 2.80 3.70 -6.75
N ILE A 29 4.00 3.50 -7.30
CA ILE A 29 4.95 4.57 -7.56
C ILE A 29 4.81 5.13 -8.99
N GLU A 30 4.37 4.31 -9.95
CA GLU A 30 4.15 4.75 -11.33
C GLU A 30 2.98 3.99 -11.96
N GLU A 31 2.09 4.72 -12.62
CA GLU A 31 1.12 4.14 -13.54
C GLU A 31 1.77 4.06 -14.92
N ASP A 32 2.18 2.86 -15.35
CA ASP A 32 2.62 2.65 -16.74
C ASP A 32 1.44 2.99 -17.66
N GLY A 33 1.71 3.76 -18.73
CA GLY A 33 0.75 4.61 -19.44
C GLY A 33 -0.47 3.92 -20.09
N LEU A 34 -1.22 4.72 -20.86
CA LEU A 34 -2.61 4.58 -21.35
C LEU A 34 -3.15 3.18 -21.76
N GLU A 35 -2.31 2.19 -22.02
CA GLU A 35 -2.74 0.86 -22.51
C GLU A 35 -2.41 -0.31 -21.58
N ARG A 36 -1.67 -0.12 -20.48
CA ARG A 36 -1.12 -1.27 -19.74
C ARG A 36 -1.86 -1.53 -18.44
N GLN A 37 -2.32 -2.78 -18.32
CA GLN A 37 -3.01 -3.36 -17.17
C GLN A 37 -2.07 -3.54 -15.96
N THR A 38 -0.86 -2.98 -16.00
CA THR A 38 0.20 -3.14 -15.01
C THR A 38 0.55 -1.82 -14.33
N LEU A 39 1.08 -1.90 -13.12
CA LEU A 39 1.56 -0.79 -12.29
C LEU A 39 2.95 -1.12 -11.80
N LEU A 40 3.79 -0.10 -11.62
CA LEU A 40 5.04 -0.24 -10.90
C LEU A 40 4.79 0.04 -9.42
N CYS A 41 5.07 -0.95 -8.58
CA CYS A 41 4.82 -0.87 -7.15
C CYS A 41 6.10 -1.07 -6.36
N ARG A 42 6.25 -0.29 -5.28
CA ARG A 42 7.13 -0.63 -4.17
C ARG A 42 6.39 -1.60 -3.25
N VAL A 43 7.02 -2.71 -2.93
CA VAL A 43 6.42 -3.83 -2.20
C VAL A 43 7.08 -3.98 -0.84
N TYR A 44 6.25 -4.10 0.18
CA TYR A 44 6.60 -4.38 1.57
C TYR A 44 6.16 -5.81 1.89
N ASP A 45 7.09 -6.75 1.79
CA ASP A 45 6.88 -8.19 2.01
C ASP A 45 7.21 -8.61 3.45
N GLU A 46 8.13 -7.91 4.11
CA GLU A 46 8.42 -8.11 5.54
C GLU A 46 7.53 -7.26 6.43
N THR A 47 6.31 -7.71 6.67
CA THR A 47 5.42 -7.10 7.67
C THR A 47 5.03 -8.04 8.79
N ALA A 48 4.72 -7.45 9.94
CA ALA A 48 4.24 -8.17 11.12
C ALA A 48 2.96 -7.52 11.65
N PRO A 49 1.95 -8.31 12.09
CA PRO A 49 0.76 -7.77 12.70
C PRO A 49 1.09 -7.09 14.03
N LEU A 50 0.52 -5.92 14.28
CA LEU A 50 0.60 -5.21 15.56
C LEU A 50 -0.47 -5.67 16.56
N TYR A 51 -1.56 -6.25 16.06
CA TYR A 51 -2.64 -6.83 16.86
C TYR A 51 -2.93 -8.24 16.36
N THR A 52 -3.09 -9.18 17.28
CA THR A 52 -3.45 -10.57 16.99
C THR A 52 -4.95 -10.78 16.90
N GLU A 53 -5.75 -9.85 17.43
CA GLU A 53 -7.21 -9.90 17.45
C GLU A 53 -7.79 -8.65 16.77
N PRO A 54 -8.84 -8.79 15.93
CA PRO A 54 -9.47 -7.66 15.27
C PRO A 54 -10.24 -6.79 16.28
N CYS A 55 -9.80 -5.54 16.46
CA CYS A 55 -10.36 -4.62 17.46
C CYS A 55 -11.59 -3.81 16.95
N ASP A 56 -11.89 -3.84 15.65
CA ASP A 56 -13.10 -3.29 15.02
C ASP A 56 -13.36 -4.08 13.73
N SER A 57 -14.60 -4.49 13.47
CA SER A 57 -15.00 -5.23 12.26
C SER A 57 -14.60 -4.56 10.93
N ARG A 58 -14.32 -3.26 10.92
CA ARG A 58 -13.91 -2.50 9.73
C ARG A 58 -12.41 -2.44 9.52
N ILE A 59 -11.61 -2.74 10.56
CA ILE A 59 -10.15 -2.80 10.47
C ILE A 59 -9.76 -4.27 10.41
N VAL A 60 -9.32 -4.72 9.23
CA VAL A 60 -8.82 -6.09 9.01
C VAL A 60 -7.56 -6.33 9.83
N GLY A 61 -6.71 -5.32 9.97
CA GLY A 61 -5.56 -5.36 10.86
C GLY A 61 -4.68 -4.12 10.76
N SER A 62 -3.72 -4.04 11.68
CA SER A 62 -2.63 -3.07 11.63
C SER A 62 -1.31 -3.83 11.57
N TYR A 63 -0.42 -3.41 10.67
CA TYR A 63 0.83 -4.10 10.39
C TYR A 63 1.99 -3.13 10.46
N VAL A 64 3.11 -3.57 10.99
CA VAL A 64 4.38 -2.85 10.90
C VAL A 64 5.21 -3.44 9.78
N GLY A 65 5.67 -2.58 8.88
CA GLY A 65 6.67 -2.91 7.87
C GLY A 65 7.96 -2.13 8.09
N LYS A 66 9.01 -2.53 7.37
CA LYS A 66 10.31 -1.85 7.41
C LYS A 66 10.47 -0.98 6.17
N ALA A 67 10.72 0.32 6.37
CA ALA A 67 10.78 1.30 5.28
C ALA A 67 11.87 1.01 4.23
N LYS A 68 12.98 0.39 4.65
CA LYS A 68 14.17 0.15 3.82
C LYS A 68 14.19 -1.22 3.15
N GLU A 69 13.35 -2.15 3.61
CA GLU A 69 13.28 -3.50 3.08
C GLU A 69 12.08 -3.56 2.17
N THR A 70 12.29 -3.05 0.95
CA THR A 70 11.27 -3.02 -0.09
C THR A 70 11.84 -3.50 -1.41
N THR A 71 10.98 -4.07 -2.24
CA THR A 71 11.33 -4.45 -3.61
C THR A 71 10.47 -3.67 -4.59
N ILE A 72 10.98 -3.44 -5.80
CA ILE A 72 10.18 -2.86 -6.88
C ILE A 72 9.66 -4.01 -7.75
N ARG A 73 8.35 -4.06 -8.01
CA ARG A 73 7.72 -5.08 -8.84
C ARG A 73 6.67 -4.48 -9.75
N THR A 74 6.51 -5.09 -10.91
CA THR A 74 5.37 -4.84 -11.81
C THR A 74 4.20 -5.72 -11.38
N VAL A 75 3.04 -5.11 -11.13
CA VAL A 75 1.85 -5.79 -10.59
C VAL A 75 0.65 -5.49 -11.49
N LEU A 76 -0.30 -6.41 -11.65
CA LEU A 76 -1.50 -6.14 -12.42
C LEU A 76 -2.46 -5.24 -11.62
N LYS A 77 -3.06 -4.25 -12.29
CA LYS A 77 -4.09 -3.36 -11.73
C LYS A 77 -5.24 -4.15 -11.10
N SER A 78 -5.60 -5.28 -11.71
CA SER A 78 -6.66 -6.16 -11.23
C SER A 78 -6.36 -6.86 -9.89
N GLU A 79 -5.09 -6.92 -9.47
CA GLU A 79 -4.69 -7.52 -8.19
C GLU A 79 -4.85 -6.52 -7.03
N LEU A 80 -4.70 -5.22 -7.30
CA LEU A 80 -4.72 -4.16 -6.28
C LEU A 80 -6.15 -3.68 -5.97
N LYS A 81 -6.98 -4.55 -5.36
CA LYS A 81 -8.39 -4.23 -5.04
C LYS A 81 -8.59 -3.63 -3.65
N SER A 82 -7.69 -3.92 -2.72
CA SER A 82 -7.84 -3.55 -1.31
C SER A 82 -6.96 -2.35 -0.97
N GLN A 83 -7.57 -1.18 -0.79
CA GLN A 83 -6.85 0.01 -0.35
C GLN A 83 -6.44 -0.10 1.13
N VAL A 84 -5.29 0.48 1.44
CA VAL A 84 -4.68 0.46 2.77
C VAL A 84 -4.26 1.88 3.10
N ILE A 85 -4.39 2.30 4.35
CA ILE A 85 -3.86 3.59 4.79
C ILE A 85 -2.45 3.36 5.32
N MET A 86 -1.47 4.01 4.72
CA MET A 86 -0.14 4.12 5.31
C MET A 86 -0.14 5.27 6.31
N THR A 87 0.23 4.99 7.55
CA THR A 87 0.49 6.02 8.56
C THR A 87 1.99 5.99 8.90
N GLU A 88 2.69 7.08 8.63
CA GLU A 88 4.08 7.24 9.09
C GLU A 88 4.08 7.57 10.60
N HIS A 89 4.82 6.82 11.43
CA HIS A 89 5.07 7.25 12.82
C HIS A 89 6.41 6.76 13.45
N ALA A 90 7.04 7.72 14.15
CA ALA A 90 8.10 7.71 15.17
C ALA A 90 9.57 7.39 14.82
N ASP A 91 9.88 6.33 14.07
CA ASP A 91 11.28 5.90 13.85
C ASP A 91 11.59 5.79 12.36
N LYS A 92 12.78 6.26 11.93
CA LYS A 92 13.19 6.36 10.50
C LYS A 92 13.16 5.05 9.70
N ASN A 93 12.81 3.92 10.31
CA ASN A 93 12.84 2.60 9.69
C ASN A 93 11.53 1.83 9.77
N LYS A 94 10.48 2.35 10.42
CA LYS A 94 9.20 1.65 10.60
C LYS A 94 8.07 2.40 9.93
N ILE A 95 7.18 1.66 9.26
CA ILE A 95 5.96 2.16 8.65
C ILE A 95 4.80 1.34 9.19
N ILE A 96 3.68 1.99 9.48
CA ILE A 96 2.46 1.31 9.91
C ILE A 96 1.46 1.33 8.76
N PHE A 97 0.90 0.15 8.48
CA PHE A 97 -0.15 -0.07 7.51
C PHE A 97 -1.45 -0.40 8.25
N LEU A 98 -2.47 0.43 8.05
CA LEU A 98 -3.83 0.15 8.50
C LEU A 98 -4.60 -0.49 7.35
N TYR A 99 -4.77 -1.81 7.44
CA TYR A 99 -5.56 -2.56 6.47
C TYR A 99 -7.04 -2.46 6.84
N ILE A 100 -7.76 -1.64 6.07
CA ILE A 100 -9.18 -1.39 6.26
C ILE A 100 -9.96 -2.25 5.27
N LEU A 101 -11.05 -2.85 5.76
CA LEU A 101 -11.99 -3.55 4.90
C LEU A 101 -12.78 -2.49 4.11
N HIS A 102 -12.38 -2.24 2.86
CA HIS A 102 -13.25 -1.55 1.92
C HIS A 102 -14.27 -2.54 1.38
N THR A 103 -15.40 -2.67 2.07
CA THR A 103 -16.62 -3.16 1.41
C THR A 103 -17.09 -2.05 0.49
N ASP A 104 -16.87 -2.21 -0.81
CA ASP A 104 -17.56 -1.39 -1.80
C ASP A 104 -19.05 -1.81 -1.78
N HIS A 105 -19.79 -1.36 -0.78
CA HIS A 105 -21.25 -1.40 -0.81
C HIS A 105 -21.70 -0.31 -1.78
N GLY A 106 -21.49 -0.54 -3.07
CA GLY A 106 -22.29 0.06 -4.12
C GLY A 106 -23.72 -0.44 -3.98
N HIS A 107 -24.45 0.06 -2.97
CA HIS A 107 -25.90 0.12 -2.84
C HIS A 107 -26.26 0.57 -1.41
N PHE A 108 -26.31 1.88 -1.18
CA PHE A 108 -27.45 2.41 -0.43
C PHE A 108 -28.65 2.31 -1.38
N SER A 109 -29.26 1.13 -1.43
CA SER A 109 -30.64 1.06 -1.87
C SER A 109 -31.45 1.71 -0.77
N THR A 110 -32.07 2.82 -1.12
CA THR A 110 -33.15 3.47 -0.39
C THR A 110 -34.12 2.41 0.15
N LEU A 111 -34.28 2.36 1.46
CA LEU A 111 -35.49 1.88 2.14
C LEU A 111 -35.86 2.93 3.17
#